data_AF-A0A851RHM9-F1
#
_entry.id   AF-A0A851RHM9-F1
#
_cell.length_a   1.000
_cell.length_b   1.000
_cell.length_c   1.000
_cell.angle_alpha   90.00
_cell.angle_beta   90.00
_cell.angle_gamma   90.00
#
_symmetry.space_group_name_H-M   'P 1'
#
loop_
_entity.id
_entity.type
_entity.pdbx_description
1 polymer ?
#
loop_
_entity_poly.entity_id
_entity_poly.type
_entity_poly.pdbx_seq_one_letter_code
_entity_poly.pdbx_strand_id
1 'polypeptide(L)'
;VTISPAVLTLPEGNKATFFCNISMENDSGSEYSLNWYKETNNRQPQKTAELSRHEPVTETEKYRLSNNTPVFKIEILNLHQNDSGSYYCGLIAFFEPSVSLMESCRSQLIVTAAPQMNATDEPEMEEGSPSEHIKAMLLGILMLAGVVVLLVFGYLIFMYRRGGACPGDGGYLQILNHHDGVTLQKEEKPPVVSISTVDYGVLEFQRDQCMPVPPKTWPVEQTEYATIIFPEEKPVTPER
;
A
#
# COMPACT_ATOMS: atom_id res chain seq x y z
N VAL A 1 12.72 -27.04 -6.64
CA VAL A 1 12.03 -25.75 -6.89
C VAL A 1 12.35 -25.31 -8.31
N THR A 2 11.39 -24.74 -9.03
CA THR A 2 11.61 -24.23 -10.40
C THR A 2 11.14 -22.79 -10.51
N ILE A 3 11.74 -22.03 -11.41
CA ILE A 3 11.42 -20.62 -11.69
C ILE A 3 11.01 -20.49 -13.16
N SER A 4 10.04 -19.63 -13.44
CA SER A 4 9.65 -19.30 -14.81
C SER A 4 9.16 -17.86 -14.94
N PRO A 5 9.29 -17.23 -16.13
CA PRO A 5 10.04 -17.71 -17.31
C PRO A 5 11.55 -17.77 -17.06
N ALA A 6 12.32 -18.38 -17.96
CA ALA A 6 13.80 -18.43 -17.86
C ALA A 6 14.45 -17.09 -18.22
N VAL A 7 13.84 -16.32 -19.12
CA VAL A 7 14.29 -14.97 -19.50
C VAL A 7 13.05 -14.10 -19.63
N LEU A 8 13.11 -12.88 -19.09
CA LEU A 8 12.07 -11.87 -19.16
C LEU A 8 12.69 -10.55 -19.59
N THR A 9 12.22 -9.98 -20.71
CA THR A 9 12.67 -8.68 -21.22
C THR A 9 11.50 -7.72 -21.21
N LEU A 10 11.62 -6.61 -20.46
CA LEU A 10 10.54 -5.64 -20.29
C LEU A 10 11.10 -4.21 -20.30
N PRO A 11 10.33 -3.19 -20.70
CA PRO A 11 10.75 -1.80 -20.59
C PRO A 11 10.68 -1.28 -19.15
N GLU A 12 11.43 -0.20 -18.85
CA GLU A 12 11.29 0.56 -17.61
C GLU A 12 9.83 0.98 -17.33
N GLY A 13 9.48 1.11 -16.06
CA GLY A 13 8.13 1.43 -15.58
C GLY A 13 7.15 0.26 -15.58
N ASN A 14 7.43 -0.83 -16.29
CA ASN A 14 6.58 -2.02 -16.30
C ASN A 14 6.69 -2.84 -15.00
N LYS A 15 5.95 -3.95 -14.97
CA LYS A 15 5.99 -4.95 -13.90
C LYS A 15 6.56 -6.26 -14.42
N ALA A 16 7.62 -6.76 -13.81
CA ALA A 16 8.10 -8.13 -14.07
C ALA A 16 7.30 -9.12 -13.23
N THR A 17 7.01 -10.30 -13.77
CA THR A 17 6.32 -11.38 -13.05
C THR A 17 7.09 -12.68 -13.23
N PHE A 18 7.37 -13.34 -12.11
CA PHE A 18 7.94 -14.67 -12.09
C PHE A 18 7.07 -15.62 -11.27
N PHE A 19 7.19 -16.90 -11.58
CA PHE A 19 6.51 -17.98 -10.89
C PHE A 19 7.54 -18.97 -10.33
N CYS A 20 7.53 -19.19 -9.02
CA CYS A 20 8.24 -20.27 -8.36
C CYS A 20 7.29 -21.46 -8.18
N ASN A 21 7.62 -22.61 -8.73
CA ASN A 21 6.85 -23.84 -8.48
C ASN A 21 7.64 -24.76 -7.55
N ILE A 22 7.01 -25.16 -6.45
CA ILE A 22 7.57 -26.11 -5.49
C ILE A 22 6.95 -27.49 -5.71
N SER A 23 7.78 -28.53 -5.70
CA SER A 23 7.33 -29.92 -5.88
C SER A 23 7.17 -30.65 -4.56
N MET A 24 6.96 -29.94 -3.44
CA MET A 24 6.78 -30.58 -2.15
C MET A 24 5.42 -31.25 -2.06
N GLU A 25 5.41 -32.47 -1.53
CA GLU A 25 4.20 -33.11 -1.06
C GLU A 25 3.60 -32.19 0.02
N ASN A 26 2.30 -31.88 -0.08
CA ASN A 26 1.58 -31.02 0.86
C ASN A 26 1.43 -31.73 2.21
N ASP A 27 2.53 -32.05 2.87
CA ASP A 27 2.49 -32.55 4.22
C ASP A 27 2.12 -31.36 5.11
N SER A 28 0.90 -31.44 5.66
CA SER A 28 0.21 -30.36 6.35
C SER A 28 0.94 -29.83 7.59
N GLY A 29 1.98 -30.52 8.05
CA GLY A 29 2.77 -30.14 9.22
C GLY A 29 4.10 -29.43 8.94
N SER A 30 4.56 -29.33 7.69
CA SER A 30 5.89 -28.78 7.39
C SER A 30 5.89 -27.26 7.24
N GLU A 31 6.58 -26.54 8.11
CA GLU A 31 6.80 -25.10 7.92
C GLU A 31 7.81 -24.87 6.79
N TYR A 32 7.54 -23.90 5.91
CA TYR A 32 8.53 -23.48 4.92
C TYR A 32 8.49 -21.97 4.68
N SER A 33 9.63 -21.44 4.25
CA SER A 33 9.81 -20.08 3.76
C SER A 33 10.33 -20.11 2.34
N LEU A 34 9.72 -19.32 1.46
CA LEU A 34 10.19 -19.08 0.12
C LEU A 34 10.89 -17.72 0.07
N ASN A 35 12.17 -17.74 -0.23
CA ASN A 35 13.01 -16.57 -0.35
C ASN A 35 13.30 -16.28 -1.82
N TRP A 36 13.36 -15.01 -2.16
CA TRP A 36 13.71 -14.56 -3.50
C TRP A 36 15.04 -13.81 -3.46
N TYR A 37 15.92 -14.15 -4.40
CA TYR A 37 17.28 -13.64 -4.45
C TYR A 37 17.58 -12.99 -5.79
N LYS A 38 18.41 -11.95 -5.75
CA LYS A 38 18.98 -11.30 -6.93
C LYS A 38 20.49 -11.41 -6.90
N GLU A 39 21.03 -11.96 -7.98
CA GLU A 39 22.45 -11.96 -8.32
C GLU A 39 22.74 -10.79 -9.26
N THR A 40 23.70 -9.95 -8.86
CA THR A 40 24.30 -8.93 -9.73
C THR A 40 25.76 -9.30 -9.94
N ASN A 41 26.32 -8.99 -11.11
CA ASN A 41 27.67 -9.42 -11.48
C ASN A 41 28.69 -9.09 -10.38
N ASN A 42 29.47 -10.10 -9.96
CA ASN A 42 30.54 -10.02 -8.94
C ASN A 42 30.09 -9.67 -7.52
N ARG A 43 28.80 -9.82 -7.18
CA ARG A 43 28.31 -9.64 -5.81
C ARG A 43 27.61 -10.90 -5.31
N GLN A 44 27.63 -11.09 -4.00
CA GLN A 44 26.90 -12.18 -3.36
C GLN A 44 25.39 -12.01 -3.57
N PRO A 45 24.61 -13.10 -3.73
CA PRO A 45 23.18 -13.01 -3.91
C PRO A 45 22.52 -12.23 -2.77
N GLN A 46 21.70 -11.24 -3.11
CA GLN A 46 20.95 -10.46 -2.14
C GLN A 46 19.52 -10.99 -2.06
N LYS A 47 19.07 -11.33 -0.85
CA LYS A 47 17.66 -11.61 -0.60
C LYS A 47 16.85 -10.33 -0.79
N THR A 48 15.86 -10.34 -1.67
CA THR A 48 15.05 -9.15 -1.97
C THR A 48 13.60 -9.28 -1.48
N ALA A 49 13.11 -10.49 -1.26
CA ALA A 49 11.78 -10.73 -0.71
C ALA A 49 11.69 -12.10 -0.01
N GLU A 50 10.70 -12.23 0.85
CA GLU A 50 10.35 -13.47 1.57
C GLU A 50 8.83 -13.64 1.57
N LEU A 51 8.39 -14.89 1.52
CA LEU A 51 7.00 -15.28 1.68
C LEU A 51 6.94 -16.55 2.54
N SER A 52 6.24 -16.45 3.66
CA SER A 52 6.00 -17.60 4.55
C SER A 52 4.75 -18.37 4.11
N ARG A 53 4.64 -19.65 4.49
CA ARG A 53 3.44 -20.47 4.20
C ARG A 53 2.14 -19.81 4.67
N HIS A 54 2.17 -19.12 5.81
CA HIS A 54 1.00 -18.55 6.48
C HIS A 54 0.59 -17.18 5.93
N GLU A 55 1.43 -16.55 5.10
CA GLU A 55 1.14 -15.27 4.47
C GLU A 55 0.60 -15.49 3.05
N PRO A 56 -0.68 -15.17 2.77
CA PRO A 56 -1.24 -15.37 1.45
C PRO A 56 -0.71 -14.34 0.44
N VAL A 57 -0.45 -13.12 0.91
CA VAL A 57 0.02 -11.99 0.11
C VAL A 57 0.96 -11.14 0.96
N THR A 58 2.08 -10.74 0.37
CA THR A 58 3.04 -9.79 0.97
C THR A 58 3.31 -8.70 -0.07
N GLU A 59 3.17 -7.43 0.31
CA GLU A 59 3.33 -6.30 -0.62
C GLU A 59 4.24 -5.24 -0.01
N THR A 60 5.17 -4.75 -0.83
CA THR A 60 6.11 -3.66 -0.54
C THR A 60 6.08 -2.67 -1.70
N GLU A 61 6.75 -1.54 -1.57
CA GLU A 61 6.86 -0.57 -2.68
C GLU A 61 7.44 -1.19 -3.96
N LYS A 62 8.32 -2.18 -3.81
CA LYS A 62 9.04 -2.79 -4.94
C LYS A 62 8.51 -4.16 -5.36
N TYR A 63 7.96 -4.94 -4.45
CA TYR A 63 7.59 -6.33 -4.68
C TYR A 63 6.17 -6.64 -4.23
N ARG A 64 5.46 -7.44 -5.02
CA ARG A 64 4.18 -8.04 -4.65
C ARG A 64 4.26 -9.55 -4.78
N LEU A 65 4.04 -10.26 -3.68
CA LEU A 65 4.15 -11.71 -3.58
C LEU A 65 2.77 -12.29 -3.29
N SER A 66 2.46 -13.43 -3.90
CA SER A 66 1.22 -14.17 -3.66
C SER A 66 1.50 -15.66 -3.58
N ASN A 67 0.98 -16.27 -2.52
CA ASN A 67 1.03 -17.70 -2.28
C ASN A 67 -0.16 -18.39 -2.94
N ASN A 68 0.08 -19.13 -4.01
CA ASN A 68 -0.91 -20.04 -4.61
C ASN A 68 -0.31 -21.45 -4.70
N THR A 69 0.14 -21.98 -3.55
CA THR A 69 0.78 -23.30 -3.42
C THR A 69 0.15 -24.35 -4.37
N PRO A 70 0.94 -25.03 -5.22
CA PRO A 70 2.41 -25.10 -5.23
C PRO A 70 3.11 -23.96 -6.00
N VAL A 71 2.35 -23.03 -6.59
CA VAL A 71 2.89 -21.96 -7.44
C VAL A 71 2.84 -20.63 -6.71
N PHE A 72 4.01 -20.08 -6.44
CA PHE A 72 4.16 -18.76 -5.85
C PHE A 72 4.44 -17.77 -6.95
N LYS A 73 3.77 -16.64 -6.90
CA LYS A 73 3.95 -15.57 -7.87
C LYS A 73 4.59 -14.38 -7.19
N ILE A 74 5.68 -13.89 -7.79
CA ILE A 74 6.33 -12.65 -7.39
C ILE A 74 6.28 -11.66 -8.54
N GLU A 75 5.99 -10.41 -8.20
CA GLU A 75 5.99 -9.31 -9.12
C GLU A 75 6.99 -8.24 -8.66
N ILE A 76 7.82 -7.75 -9.58
CA ILE A 76 8.70 -6.60 -9.36
C ILE A 76 8.03 -5.40 -9.99
N LEU A 77 7.62 -4.44 -9.17
CA LEU A 77 6.89 -3.24 -9.56
C LEU A 77 7.85 -2.16 -10.08
N ASN A 78 7.34 -1.31 -10.97
CA ASN A 78 8.02 -0.12 -11.50
C ASN A 78 9.50 -0.39 -11.84
N LEU A 79 9.73 -1.16 -12.91
CA LEU A 79 11.07 -1.59 -13.30
C LEU A 79 12.00 -0.42 -13.63
N HIS A 80 13.23 -0.50 -13.12
CA HIS A 80 14.35 0.38 -13.45
C HIS A 80 15.46 -0.46 -14.12
N GLN A 81 16.33 0.16 -14.92
CA GLN A 81 17.48 -0.52 -15.52
C GLN A 81 18.32 -1.33 -14.51
N ASN A 82 18.53 -0.80 -13.30
CA ASN A 82 19.28 -1.47 -12.24
C ASN A 82 18.58 -2.72 -11.70
N ASP A 83 17.30 -2.95 -12.00
CA ASP A 83 16.61 -4.19 -11.69
C ASP A 83 17.04 -5.36 -12.59
N SER A 84 17.70 -5.08 -13.71
CA SER A 84 18.28 -6.14 -14.53
C SER A 84 19.23 -7.01 -13.70
N GLY A 85 19.16 -8.33 -13.91
CA GLY A 85 19.93 -9.26 -13.11
C GLY A 85 19.45 -10.70 -13.23
N SER A 86 20.20 -11.59 -12.57
CA SER A 86 19.85 -13.00 -12.43
C SER A 86 19.04 -13.17 -11.15
N TYR A 87 17.92 -13.86 -11.22
CA TYR A 87 16.99 -14.05 -10.11
C TYR A 87 16.71 -15.52 -9.87
N TYR A 88 16.52 -15.93 -8.62
CA TYR A 88 16.16 -17.30 -8.27
C TYR A 88 15.35 -17.37 -6.98
N CYS A 89 14.59 -18.45 -6.82
CA CYS A 89 13.86 -18.76 -5.59
C CYS A 89 14.64 -19.79 -4.77
N GLY A 90 14.70 -19.60 -3.45
CA GLY A 90 15.16 -20.59 -2.49
C GLY A 90 14.02 -21.00 -1.57
N LEU A 91 13.79 -22.30 -1.43
CA LEU A 91 12.86 -22.88 -0.48
C LEU A 91 13.64 -23.43 0.71
N ILE A 92 13.27 -22.97 1.90
CA ILE A 92 13.73 -23.53 3.17
C ILE A 92 12.52 -24.24 3.78
N ALA A 93 12.57 -25.55 3.91
CA ALA A 93 11.53 -26.30 4.60
C ALA A 93 12.06 -26.95 5.86
N PHE A 94 11.31 -26.79 6.94
CA PHE A 94 11.58 -27.32 8.26
C PHE A 94 10.74 -28.58 8.45
N PHE A 95 11.41 -29.73 8.41
CA PHE A 95 10.86 -30.99 8.88
C PHE A 95 11.54 -31.26 10.22
N GLU A 96 10.84 -31.61 11.30
CA GLU A 96 11.56 -32.09 12.49
C GLU A 96 12.05 -33.52 12.19
N PRO A 97 13.37 -33.84 12.25
CA PRO A 97 14.51 -33.05 12.76
C PRO A 97 15.45 -32.46 11.66
N SER A 98 15.06 -32.46 10.38
CA SER A 98 15.88 -32.04 9.24
C SER A 98 15.40 -30.76 8.53
N VAL A 99 16.32 -29.84 8.26
CA VAL A 99 16.07 -28.69 7.37
C VAL A 99 16.45 -29.07 5.93
N SER A 100 15.56 -28.80 4.97
CA SER A 100 15.84 -28.94 3.55
C SER A 100 15.99 -27.58 2.89
N LEU A 101 16.99 -27.45 2.02
CA LEU A 101 17.30 -26.25 1.26
C LEU A 101 17.26 -26.59 -0.23
N MET A 102 16.42 -25.91 -0.99
CA MET A 102 16.28 -26.15 -2.43
C MET A 102 16.28 -24.82 -3.17
N GLU A 103 17.16 -24.67 -4.15
CA GLU A 103 17.19 -23.51 -5.03
C GLU A 103 16.60 -23.84 -6.40
N SER A 104 16.04 -22.83 -7.07
CA SER A 104 15.72 -22.93 -8.50
C SER A 104 16.95 -22.69 -9.36
N CYS A 105 16.81 -22.96 -10.66
CA CYS A 105 17.68 -22.35 -11.66
C CYS A 105 17.58 -20.82 -11.62
N ARG A 106 18.49 -20.14 -12.33
CA ARG A 106 18.47 -18.69 -12.47
C ARG A 106 17.56 -18.29 -13.62
N SER A 107 16.80 -17.22 -13.43
CA SER A 107 16.02 -16.53 -14.45
C SER A 107 16.62 -15.15 -14.71
N GLN A 108 16.71 -14.76 -15.98
CA GLN A 108 17.30 -13.49 -16.36
C GLN A 108 16.21 -12.41 -16.55
N LEU A 109 16.32 -11.31 -15.81
CA LEU A 109 15.56 -10.08 -16.09
C LEU A 109 16.42 -9.10 -16.87
N ILE A 110 15.89 -8.62 -18.00
CA ILE A 110 16.50 -7.59 -18.83
C ILE A 110 15.54 -6.41 -18.89
N VAL A 111 15.91 -5.29 -18.28
CA VAL A 111 15.12 -4.06 -18.32
C VAL A 111 15.66 -3.17 -19.43
N THR A 112 14.83 -2.90 -20.42
CA THR A 112 15.14 -2.02 -21.56
C THR A 112 14.64 -0.61 -21.30
N ALA A 113 15.20 0.38 -21.99
CA ALA A 113 14.70 1.75 -21.89
C ALA A 113 13.20 1.81 -22.23
N ALA A 114 12.46 2.69 -21.56
CA ALA A 114 11.07 2.93 -21.93
C ALA A 114 10.99 3.35 -23.41
N PRO A 115 10.00 2.85 -24.18
CA PRO A 115 9.81 3.31 -25.55
C PRO A 115 9.63 4.83 -25.53
N GLN A 116 10.49 5.56 -26.23
CA GLN A 116 10.24 6.97 -26.47
C GLN A 116 9.03 7.05 -27.40
N MET A 117 7.94 7.67 -26.93
CA MET A 117 6.93 8.20 -27.85
C MET A 117 7.59 9.38 -28.57
N ASN A 118 8.37 9.09 -29.61
CA ASN A 118 8.86 10.13 -30.51
C ASN A 118 7.64 10.71 -31.21
N ALA A 119 7.22 11.89 -30.77
CA ALA A 119 6.23 12.70 -31.43
C ALA A 119 6.80 13.29 -32.72
N THR A 120 7.06 12.47 -33.74
CA THR A 120 7.31 12.93 -35.12
C THR A 120 7.05 11.76 -36.08
N ASP A 121 5.79 11.42 -36.21
CA ASP A 121 5.10 11.19 -37.49
C ASP A 121 3.65 11.00 -37.07
N GLU A 122 2.81 12.00 -37.37
CA GLU A 122 1.38 11.99 -37.19
C GLU A 122 0.81 10.69 -37.80
N PRO A 123 0.35 9.71 -37.01
CA PRO A 123 -0.61 8.76 -37.52
C PRO A 123 -1.94 9.49 -37.47
N GLU A 124 -2.57 9.59 -38.63
CA GLU A 124 -3.96 9.96 -38.84
C GLU A 124 -4.80 9.65 -37.60
N MET A 125 -5.36 10.70 -37.00
CA MET A 125 -6.20 10.64 -35.82
C MET A 125 -7.42 9.77 -36.14
N GLU A 126 -7.34 8.46 -35.93
CA GLU A 126 -8.53 7.65 -35.71
C GLU A 126 -9.11 8.12 -34.38
N GLU A 127 -10.02 9.09 -34.52
CA GLU A 127 -10.93 9.60 -33.51
C GLU A 127 -11.74 8.42 -32.97
N GLY A 128 -11.15 7.73 -31.99
CA GLY A 128 -11.79 6.68 -31.23
C GLY A 128 -13.06 7.26 -30.61
N SER A 129 -14.20 6.95 -31.22
CA SER A 129 -15.51 7.38 -30.77
C SER A 129 -15.63 7.12 -29.26
N PRO A 130 -15.89 8.14 -28.42
CA PRO A 130 -16.12 7.88 -27.02
C PRO A 130 -17.32 6.95 -26.92
N SER A 131 -17.15 5.85 -26.17
CA SER A 131 -18.18 4.86 -25.88
C SER A 131 -19.54 5.54 -25.75
N GLU A 132 -20.55 5.06 -26.48
CA GLU A 132 -21.88 5.69 -26.58
C GLU A 132 -22.48 6.03 -25.19
N HIS A 133 -22.12 5.26 -24.16
CA HIS A 133 -22.49 5.54 -22.77
C HIS A 133 -21.87 6.82 -22.20
N ILE A 134 -20.62 7.15 -22.55
CA ILE A 134 -19.92 8.36 -22.11
C ILE A 134 -20.55 9.59 -22.79
N LYS A 135 -20.85 9.50 -24.10
CA LYS A 135 -21.56 10.58 -24.81
C LYS A 135 -22.96 10.81 -24.24
N ALA A 136 -23.71 9.74 -24.00
CA ALA A 136 -25.05 9.81 -23.41
C ALA A 136 -25.01 10.39 -21.98
N MET A 137 -24.02 10.01 -21.18
CA MET A 137 -23.84 10.55 -19.82
C MET A 137 -23.47 12.03 -19.85
N LEU A 138 -22.57 12.45 -20.76
CA LEU A 138 -22.17 13.84 -20.92
C LEU A 138 -23.35 14.73 -21.34
N LEU A 139 -24.14 14.27 -22.33
CA LEU A 139 -25.35 14.96 -22.76
C LEU A 139 -26.40 15.02 -21.64
N GLY A 140 -26.56 13.94 -20.88
CA GLY A 140 -27.43 13.91 -19.70
C GLY A 140 -27.05 14.96 -18.66
N ILE A 141 -25.75 15.06 -18.32
CA ILE A 141 -25.23 16.05 -17.37
C ILE A 141 -25.46 17.48 -17.89
N LEU A 142 -25.19 17.73 -19.18
CA LEU A 142 -25.37 19.04 -19.80
C LEU A 142 -26.83 19.50 -19.77
N MET A 143 -27.77 18.60 -20.06
CA MET A 143 -29.20 18.88 -20.01
C MET A 143 -29.66 19.17 -18.58
N LEU A 144 -29.19 18.38 -17.60
CA LEU A 144 -29.54 18.55 -16.19
C LEU A 144 -29.03 19.89 -15.66
N ALA A 145 -27.79 20.26 -15.99
CA ALA A 145 -27.22 21.56 -15.68
C ALA A 145 -28.03 22.71 -16.31
N GLY A 146 -28.43 22.57 -17.58
CA GLY A 146 -29.27 23.54 -18.27
C GLY A 146 -30.61 23.78 -17.58
N VAL A 147 -31.29 22.72 -17.14
CA VAL A 147 -32.56 22.82 -16.40
C VAL A 147 -32.36 23.58 -15.08
N VAL A 148 -31.30 23.26 -14.32
CA VAL A 148 -30.99 23.95 -13.07
C VAL A 148 -30.76 25.44 -13.30
N VAL A 149 -30.00 25.81 -14.33
CA VAL A 149 -29.76 27.21 -14.68
C VAL A 149 -31.07 27.92 -15.04
N LEU A 150 -31.95 27.29 -15.81
CA LEU A 150 -33.26 27.86 -16.17
C LEU A 150 -34.16 28.05 -14.95
N LEU A 151 -34.14 27.11 -13.99
CA LEU A 151 -34.87 27.24 -12.73
C LEU A 151 -34.34 28.40 -11.89
N VAL A 152 -33.02 28.57 -11.80
CA VAL A 152 -32.40 29.70 -11.09
C VAL A 152 -32.77 31.02 -11.76
N PHE A 153 -32.64 31.12 -13.09
CA PHE A 153 -33.05 32.33 -13.82
C PHE A 153 -34.54 32.62 -13.68
N GLY A 154 -35.40 31.60 -13.78
CA GLY A 154 -36.84 31.74 -13.56
C GLY A 154 -37.17 32.22 -12.14
N TYR A 155 -36.49 31.67 -11.14
CA TYR A 155 -36.63 32.08 -9.73
C TYR A 155 -36.18 33.53 -9.52
N LEU A 156 -35.05 33.93 -10.10
CA LEU A 156 -34.58 35.32 -10.07
C LEU A 156 -35.60 36.25 -10.72
N ILE A 157 -36.08 35.93 -11.93
CA ILE A 157 -37.12 36.73 -12.61
C ILE A 157 -38.39 36.82 -11.77
N PHE A 158 -38.80 35.73 -11.13
CA PHE A 158 -39.95 35.72 -10.22
C PHE A 158 -39.73 36.64 -9.01
N MET A 159 -38.55 36.59 -8.40
CA MET A 159 -38.16 37.48 -7.30
C MET A 159 -38.06 38.94 -7.74
N TYR A 160 -37.55 39.23 -8.94
CA TYR A 160 -37.50 40.59 -9.48
C TYR A 160 -38.89 41.12 -9.84
N ARG A 161 -39.79 40.28 -10.37
CA ARG A 161 -41.19 40.66 -10.63
C ARG A 161 -42.00 40.82 -9.35
N ARG A 162 -41.68 40.06 -8.30
CA ARG A 162 -42.32 40.16 -6.98
C ARG A 162 -41.70 41.25 -6.08
N GLY A 163 -40.45 41.64 -6.35
CA GLY A 163 -39.72 42.74 -5.69
C GLY A 163 -39.78 44.07 -6.44
N GLY A 164 -40.55 44.15 -7.53
CA GLY A 164 -40.79 45.37 -8.33
C GLY A 164 -41.94 46.26 -7.81
N ALA A 165 -42.44 46.02 -6.60
CA ALA A 165 -43.22 47.01 -5.85
C ALA A 165 -42.26 47.67 -4.84
N CYS A 166 -41.85 48.90 -5.15
CA CYS A 166 -40.92 49.68 -4.34
C CYS A 166 -41.40 49.87 -2.87
N PRO A 167 -40.45 50.13 -1.95
CA PRO A 167 -40.72 50.35 -0.54
C PRO A 167 -41.44 51.70 -0.31
N GLY A 168 -42.54 51.66 0.45
CA GLY A 168 -43.34 52.83 0.79
C GLY A 168 -43.91 52.71 2.21
N ASP A 169 -43.17 53.31 3.14
CA ASP A 169 -43.61 54.16 4.26
C ASP A 169 -44.95 53.92 4.98
N GLY A 170 -44.86 53.69 6.29
CA GLY A 170 -45.67 54.34 7.34
C GLY A 170 -47.14 53.94 7.57
N GLY A 171 -47.42 53.31 8.73
CA GLY A 171 -48.62 53.67 9.51
C GLY A 171 -49.50 52.54 10.08
N TYR A 172 -49.13 52.08 11.29
CA TYR A 172 -49.99 51.78 12.45
C TYR A 172 -51.48 51.38 12.29
N LEU A 173 -51.81 50.18 12.78
CA LEU A 173 -52.96 49.91 13.68
C LEU A 173 -52.76 48.52 14.35
N GLN A 174 -52.04 48.42 15.47
CA GLN A 174 -52.56 48.45 16.84
C GLN A 174 -53.62 47.39 17.17
N ILE A 175 -53.18 46.27 17.77
CA ILE A 175 -54.01 45.45 18.66
C ILE A 175 -53.41 45.54 20.07
N LEU A 176 -54.16 46.22 20.94
CA LEU A 176 -54.20 46.25 22.41
C LEU A 176 -52.90 46.01 23.21
N ASN A 177 -52.33 47.04 23.84
CA ASN A 177 -52.71 47.64 25.15
C ASN A 177 -52.42 46.77 26.39
N HIS A 178 -51.67 47.41 27.30
CA HIS A 178 -51.74 47.34 28.77
C HIS A 178 -50.85 46.31 29.50
N HIS A 179 -49.77 46.76 30.15
CA HIS A 179 -49.84 47.39 31.48
C HIS A 179 -48.48 48.02 31.85
N ASP A 180 -48.53 49.24 32.36
CA ASP A 180 -47.41 49.98 32.94
C ASP A 180 -46.95 49.38 34.29
N GLY A 181 -45.65 49.57 34.55
CA GLY A 181 -45.13 49.91 35.87
C GLY A 181 -44.76 48.75 36.80
N VAL A 182 -43.46 48.67 37.13
CA VAL A 182 -42.90 48.82 38.49
C VAL A 182 -41.54 48.11 38.56
N THR A 183 -40.55 48.90 38.99
CA THR A 183 -39.20 48.52 39.39
C THR A 183 -39.21 47.49 40.53
N LEU A 184 -38.58 46.32 40.35
CA LEU A 184 -37.99 45.57 41.46
C LEU A 184 -36.85 44.67 40.97
N GLN A 185 -35.72 44.75 41.66
CA GLN A 185 -34.51 43.97 41.43
C GLN A 185 -34.75 42.45 41.45
N LYS A 186 -34.06 41.71 40.57
CA LYS A 186 -33.25 40.56 41.00
C LYS A 186 -32.22 40.17 39.95
N GLU A 187 -30.98 40.03 40.44
CA GLU A 187 -29.81 39.41 39.84
C GLU A 187 -30.10 38.04 39.21
N GLU A 188 -29.72 37.84 37.95
CA GLU A 188 -29.54 36.50 37.39
C GLU A 188 -28.37 36.49 36.38
N LYS A 189 -27.39 35.64 36.69
CA LYS A 189 -26.14 35.39 35.96
C LYS A 189 -26.41 34.44 34.78
N PRO A 190 -25.79 34.61 33.59
CA PRO A 190 -26.03 33.70 32.48
C PRO A 190 -25.37 32.31 32.68
N PRO A 191 -25.90 31.28 32.01
CA PRO A 191 -25.72 29.87 32.39
C PRO A 191 -24.31 29.34 32.09
N VAL A 192 -23.78 28.59 33.05
CA VAL A 192 -22.52 27.86 32.97
C VAL A 192 -22.63 26.79 31.88
N VAL A 193 -21.83 26.92 30.83
CA VAL A 193 -21.61 25.88 29.82
C VAL A 193 -20.80 24.77 30.48
N SER A 194 -21.42 23.60 30.66
CA SER A 194 -20.74 22.38 31.10
C SER A 194 -19.90 21.82 29.95
N ILE A 195 -18.62 22.20 29.91
CA ILE A 195 -17.62 21.56 29.07
C ILE A 195 -17.27 20.22 29.72
N SER A 196 -17.54 19.12 29.02
CA SER A 196 -17.05 17.79 29.41
C SER A 196 -15.55 17.76 29.16
N THR A 197 -14.76 18.06 30.19
CA THR A 197 -13.33 17.78 30.21
C THR A 197 -13.14 16.29 30.43
N VAL A 198 -12.55 15.62 29.44
CA VAL A 198 -12.13 14.23 29.56
C VAL A 198 -10.98 14.17 30.56
N ASP A 199 -11.14 13.37 31.61
CA ASP A 199 -10.15 13.17 32.66
C ASP A 199 -9.06 12.22 32.15
N TYR A 200 -7.91 12.77 31.76
CA TYR A 200 -6.74 11.97 31.42
C TYR A 200 -6.05 11.52 32.71
N GLY A 201 -6.40 10.32 33.18
CA GLY A 201 -5.68 9.69 34.28
C GLY A 201 -4.18 9.57 33.99
N VAL A 202 -3.36 10.03 34.93
CA VAL A 202 -1.89 9.86 34.89
C VAL A 202 -1.56 8.41 35.20
N LEU A 203 -0.86 7.73 34.28
CA LEU A 203 -0.24 6.43 34.58
C LEU A 203 1.05 6.69 35.37
N GLU A 204 1.01 6.41 36.67
CA GLU A 204 2.22 6.35 37.49
C GLU A 204 2.98 5.08 37.12
N PHE A 205 4.05 5.23 36.34
CA PHE A 205 5.00 4.15 36.12
C PHE A 205 5.80 3.96 37.41
N GLN A 206 5.58 2.82 38.07
CA GLN A 206 6.35 2.39 39.22
C GLN A 206 7.82 2.20 38.80
N ARG A 207 8.61 3.27 38.94
CA ARG A 207 10.06 3.19 38.78
C ARG A 207 10.59 2.49 40.02
N ASP A 208 10.76 1.18 39.93
CA ASP A 208 11.45 0.42 40.97
C ASP A 208 12.79 1.12 41.24
N GLN A 209 12.94 1.61 42.46
CA GLN A 209 14.16 2.22 42.92
C GLN A 209 15.23 1.12 42.94
N CYS A 210 16.19 1.23 42.03
CA CYS A 210 17.34 0.34 42.01
C CYS A 210 18.24 0.71 43.21
N MET A 211 18.10 -0.03 44.30
CA MET A 211 19.09 -0.10 45.37
C MET A 211 20.36 -0.77 44.80
N PRO A 212 21.57 -0.29 45.13
CA PRO A 212 22.80 -0.92 44.64
C PRO A 212 23.02 -2.24 45.39
N VAL A 213 22.86 -3.36 44.69
CA VAL A 213 23.19 -4.71 45.17
C VAL A 213 24.58 -5.13 44.63
N PRO A 214 25.42 -5.87 45.38
CA PRO A 214 26.83 -6.08 45.04
C PRO A 214 27.02 -6.91 43.77
N PRO A 215 28.18 -6.84 43.11
CA PRO A 215 28.41 -7.49 41.83
C PRO A 215 28.32 -9.01 41.96
N LYS A 216 27.38 -9.62 41.23
CA LYS A 216 27.37 -11.06 40.97
C LYS A 216 28.40 -11.37 39.88
N THR A 217 29.28 -12.31 40.17
CA THR A 217 30.22 -12.92 39.23
C THR A 217 29.46 -13.55 38.06
N TRP A 218 29.75 -13.08 36.84
CA TRP A 218 29.23 -13.65 35.60
C TRP A 218 29.84 -15.05 35.37
N PRO A 219 29.06 -16.06 34.95
CA PRO A 219 29.64 -17.28 34.43
C PRO A 219 30.29 -17.00 33.07
N VAL A 220 31.48 -17.54 32.87
CA VAL A 220 32.29 -17.41 31.65
C VAL A 220 31.45 -17.79 30.43
N GLU A 221 31.38 -16.87 29.48
CA GLU A 221 30.67 -17.01 28.20
C GLU A 221 31.37 -18.08 27.36
N GLN A 222 30.85 -19.31 27.41
CA GLN A 222 31.41 -20.43 26.67
C GLN A 222 30.95 -20.32 25.21
N THR A 223 31.75 -19.64 24.40
CA THR A 223 31.55 -19.55 22.95
C THR A 223 31.98 -20.86 22.31
N GLU A 224 31.01 -21.66 21.87
CA GLU A 224 31.26 -22.87 21.09
C GLU A 224 31.44 -22.50 19.61
N TYR A 225 32.59 -22.86 19.04
CA TYR A 225 32.88 -22.67 17.61
C TYR A 225 32.73 -24.01 16.88
N ALA A 226 32.04 -23.99 15.73
CA ALA A 226 32.02 -25.11 14.80
C ALA A 226 33.08 -24.93 13.72
N THR A 227 33.83 -25.98 13.40
CA THR A 227 34.81 -25.98 12.30
C THR A 227 34.21 -26.66 11.07
N ILE A 228 34.13 -25.95 9.96
CA ILE A 228 33.67 -26.50 8.67
C ILE A 228 34.88 -27.10 7.94
N ILE A 229 34.87 -28.42 7.70
CA ILE A 229 35.90 -29.12 6.94
C ILE A 229 35.38 -29.37 5.52
N PHE A 230 36.09 -28.86 4.51
CA PHE A 230 35.81 -29.17 3.12
C PHE A 230 36.55 -30.44 2.69
N PRO A 231 35.91 -31.37 1.96
CA PRO A 231 36.60 -32.53 1.41
C PRO A 231 37.61 -32.11 0.33
N GLU A 232 38.73 -32.83 0.29
CA GLU A 232 39.80 -32.58 -0.69
C GLU A 232 39.34 -32.95 -2.10
N GLU A 233 39.54 -32.04 -3.05
CA GLU A 233 39.13 -32.22 -4.44
C GLU A 233 40.01 -33.30 -5.09
N LYS A 234 39.40 -34.35 -5.64
CA LYS A 234 40.14 -35.45 -6.29
C LYS A 234 40.90 -34.89 -7.50
N PRO A 235 42.20 -35.23 -7.67
CA PRO A 235 42.94 -34.83 -8.85
C PRO A 235 42.32 -35.47 -10.09
N VAL A 236 41.98 -34.63 -11.07
CA VAL A 236 41.57 -35.07 -12.41
C VAL A 236 42.80 -35.63 -13.11
N THR A 237 42.91 -36.95 -13.20
CA THR A 237 43.87 -37.60 -14.08
C THR A 237 43.52 -37.29 -15.54
N PRO A 238 44.45 -36.75 -16.34
CA PRO A 238 44.21 -36.60 -17.76
C PRO A 238 44.21 -37.98 -18.43
N GLU A 239 43.13 -38.30 -19.14
CA GLU A 239 43.09 -39.42 -20.08
C GLU A 239 44.19 -39.25 -21.13
N ARG A 240 44.90 -40.34 -21.41
CA ARG A 240 45.91 -40.43 -22.46
C ARG A 240 45.48 -41.46 -23.49
#